data_AF-A0A5C6BCG5-F1
#
_entry.id   AF-A0A5C6BCG5-F1
#
_cell.length_a   1.000
_cell.length_b   1.000
_cell.length_c   1.000
_cell.angle_alpha   90.00
_cell.angle_beta   90.00
_cell.angle_gamma   90.00
#
_symmetry.space_group_name_H-M   'P 1'
#
loop_
_entity.id
_entity.type
_entity.pdbx_description
1 polymer ?
#
loop_
_entity_poly.entity_id
_entity_poly.type
_entity_poly.pdbx_seq_one_letter_code
_entity_poly.pdbx_strand_id
1 'polypeptide(L)'
;MPLEKKCWTEYGVTLRKRLFQSRSFDVTLSIESIKTESHTTNSLKRLERLSFWDPIQAVDPGWDALYQQGVIVDFVPNDEGKVSEVTFRLEKSREQHLERIIESSGT
;
A
#
# COMPACT_ATOMS: atom_id res chain seq x y z
N MET A 1 2.15 6.66 -17.32
CA MET A 1 0.79 6.07 -17.35
C MET A 1 0.24 6.14 -15.94
N PRO A 2 -0.97 6.67 -15.72
CA PRO A 2 -1.62 6.70 -14.41
C PRO A 2 -1.82 5.29 -13.83
N LEU A 3 -2.01 5.21 -12.52
CA LEU A 3 -2.28 3.96 -11.82
C LEU A 3 -3.63 3.38 -12.26
N GLU A 4 -3.72 2.06 -12.38
CA GLU A 4 -4.97 1.37 -12.74
C GLU A 4 -6.01 1.55 -11.61
N LYS A 5 -6.82 2.61 -11.71
CA LYS A 5 -7.60 3.13 -10.58
C LYS A 5 -8.47 2.07 -9.91
N LYS A 6 -9.15 1.21 -10.68
CA LYS A 6 -10.06 0.20 -10.12
C LYS A 6 -9.33 -0.81 -9.23
N CYS A 7 -8.32 -1.51 -9.77
CA CYS A 7 -7.67 -2.59 -9.04
C CYS A 7 -6.88 -2.08 -7.82
N TRP A 8 -6.22 -0.93 -7.92
CA TRP A 8 -5.47 -0.36 -6.81
C TRP A 8 -6.38 0.26 -5.73
N THR A 9 -7.57 0.75 -6.10
CA THR A 9 -8.59 1.15 -5.12
C THR A 9 -9.09 -0.07 -4.34
N GLU A 10 -9.46 -1.15 -5.05
CA GLU A 10 -9.90 -2.40 -4.42
C GLU A 10 -8.81 -3.00 -3.52
N TYR A 11 -7.55 -2.95 -3.98
CA TYR A 11 -6.42 -3.41 -3.21
C TYR A 11 -6.18 -2.56 -1.95
N GLY A 12 -6.26 -1.23 -2.04
CA GLY A 12 -6.16 -0.33 -0.89
C GLY A 12 -7.23 -0.59 0.17
N VAL A 13 -8.47 -0.89 -0.25
CA VAL A 13 -9.54 -1.30 0.67
C VAL A 13 -9.20 -2.62 1.36
N THR A 14 -8.67 -3.59 0.63
CA THR A 14 -8.24 -4.89 1.17
C THR A 14 -7.12 -4.73 2.19
N LEU A 15 -6.08 -3.94 1.87
CA LEU A 15 -4.98 -3.64 2.78
C LEU A 15 -5.46 -2.98 4.07
N ARG A 16 -6.32 -1.94 3.96
CA ARG A 16 -6.89 -1.28 5.14
C ARG A 16 -7.68 -2.26 6.00
N LYS A 17 -8.55 -3.09 5.40
CA LYS A 17 -9.29 -4.12 6.15
C LYS A 17 -8.36 -5.10 6.85
N ARG A 18 -7.31 -5.57 6.18
CA ARG A 18 -6.29 -6.46 6.73
C ARG A 18 -5.64 -5.84 7.98
N LEU A 19 -5.19 -4.59 7.89
CA LEU A 19 -4.54 -3.86 8.99
C LEU A 19 -5.47 -3.69 10.20
N PHE A 20 -6.74 -3.33 9.97
CA PHE A 20 -7.72 -3.22 11.06
C PHE A 20 -8.04 -4.57 11.71
N GLN A 21 -8.17 -5.63 10.91
CA GLN A 21 -8.46 -6.98 11.41
C GLN A 21 -7.28 -7.56 12.21
N SER A 22 -6.04 -7.32 11.76
CA SER A 22 -4.83 -7.76 12.46
C SER A 22 -4.43 -6.85 13.61
N ARG A 23 -5.08 -5.69 13.77
CA ARG A 23 -4.68 -4.63 14.70
C ARG A 23 -3.22 -4.21 14.51
N SER A 24 -2.78 -4.15 13.25
CA SER A 24 -1.45 -3.70 12.85
C SER A 24 -1.51 -2.35 12.16
N PHE A 25 -0.48 -1.53 12.34
CA PHE A 25 -0.35 -0.22 11.68
C PHE A 25 0.29 -0.32 10.30
N ASP A 26 1.05 -1.38 10.07
CA ASP A 26 1.77 -1.62 8.83
C ASP A 26 1.78 -3.11 8.43
N VAL A 27 2.08 -3.34 7.15
CA VAL A 27 2.36 -4.66 6.60
C VAL A 27 3.37 -4.53 5.45
N THR A 28 4.44 -5.33 5.50
CA THR A 28 5.40 -5.45 4.41
C THR A 28 5.06 -6.65 3.55
N LEU A 29 4.99 -6.46 2.24
CA LEU A 29 4.66 -7.51 1.26
C LEU A 29 5.68 -7.50 0.12
N SER A 30 6.01 -8.68 -0.39
CA SER A 30 6.82 -8.81 -1.59
C SER A 30 6.05 -8.34 -2.83
N ILE A 31 6.78 -7.92 -3.86
CA ILE A 31 6.19 -7.55 -5.16
C ILE A 31 5.37 -8.71 -5.77
N GLU A 32 5.76 -9.96 -5.54
CA GLU A 32 5.01 -11.14 -5.99
C GLU A 32 3.65 -11.27 -5.31
N SER A 33 3.61 -11.10 -3.98
CA SER A 33 2.35 -11.08 -3.22
C SER A 33 1.46 -9.94 -3.69
N ILE A 34 2.02 -8.73 -3.85
CA ILE A 34 1.28 -7.58 -4.35
C ILE A 34 0.72 -7.83 -5.75
N LYS A 35 1.52 -8.40 -6.66
CA LYS A 35 1.07 -8.74 -8.02
C LYS A 35 -0.12 -9.70 -8.00
N THR A 36 -0.08 -10.67 -7.09
CA THR A 36 -1.12 -11.69 -6.95
C THR A 36 -2.39 -11.11 -6.34
N GLU A 37 -2.27 -10.31 -5.27
CA GLU A 37 -3.40 -9.77 -4.52
C GLU A 37 -4.05 -8.54 -5.18
N SER A 38 -3.27 -7.69 -5.84
CA SER A 38 -3.79 -6.46 -6.47
C SER A 38 -4.52 -6.71 -7.77
N HIS A 39 -4.34 -7.88 -8.39
CA HIS A 39 -4.87 -8.21 -9.73
C HIS A 39 -4.56 -7.18 -10.82
N THR A 40 -3.52 -6.35 -10.64
CA THR A 40 -3.11 -5.35 -11.64
C THR A 40 -2.70 -6.01 -12.96
N THR A 41 -2.89 -5.34 -14.09
CA THR A 41 -2.43 -5.83 -15.39
C THR A 41 -0.93 -5.61 -15.62
N ASN A 42 -0.28 -4.76 -14.79
CA ASN A 42 1.16 -4.55 -14.83
C ASN A 42 1.95 -5.85 -14.64
N SER A 43 3.06 -5.99 -15.37
CA SER A 43 3.95 -7.14 -15.23
C SER A 43 4.74 -7.08 -13.91
N LEU A 44 5.17 -8.24 -13.41
CA LEU A 44 6.02 -8.33 -12.21
C LEU A 44 7.27 -7.43 -12.35
N LYS A 45 7.97 -7.55 -13.48
CA LYS A 45 9.13 -6.71 -13.83
C LYS A 45 8.85 -5.21 -13.82
N ARG A 46 7.61 -4.77 -14.03
CA ARG A 46 7.22 -3.36 -13.93
C ARG A 46 7.01 -2.96 -12.49
N LEU A 47 6.36 -3.81 -11.69
CA LEU A 47 6.21 -3.60 -10.26
C LEU A 47 7.55 -3.65 -9.53
N GLU A 48 8.58 -4.30 -10.06
CA GLU A 48 9.91 -4.25 -9.45
C GLU A 48 10.64 -2.92 -9.67
N ARG A 49 10.13 -1.99 -10.49
CA ARG A 49 10.85 -0.75 -10.82
C ARG A 49 10.55 0.37 -9.84
N LEU A 50 11.59 1.06 -9.38
CA LEU A 50 11.48 2.31 -8.63
C LEU A 50 10.49 3.30 -9.27
N SER A 51 10.60 3.50 -10.58
CA SER A 51 9.73 4.43 -11.35
C SER A 51 8.24 4.09 -11.32
N PHE A 52 7.86 2.89 -10.89
CA PHE A 52 6.47 2.52 -10.66
C PHE A 52 5.98 2.99 -9.28
N TRP A 53 6.83 2.89 -8.26
CA TRP A 53 6.48 3.15 -6.87
C TRP A 53 6.71 4.59 -6.43
N ASP A 54 7.73 5.27 -6.96
CA ASP A 54 8.01 6.70 -6.69
C ASP A 54 6.77 7.59 -6.74
N PRO A 55 5.98 7.61 -7.85
CA PRO A 55 4.81 8.47 -7.92
C PRO A 55 3.68 8.04 -6.96
N ILE A 56 3.65 6.77 -6.53
CA ILE A 56 2.69 6.27 -5.55
C ILE A 56 3.07 6.75 -4.15
N GLN A 57 4.35 6.64 -3.77
CA GLN A 57 4.88 7.12 -2.50
C GLN A 57 4.78 8.65 -2.40
N ALA A 58 5.02 9.37 -3.50
CA ALA A 58 4.86 10.82 -3.58
C ALA A 58 3.40 11.29 -3.59
N VAL A 59 2.44 10.36 -3.77
CA VAL A 59 1.01 10.66 -3.90
C VAL A 59 0.75 11.61 -5.09
N ASP A 60 1.42 11.36 -6.20
CA ASP A 60 1.27 12.16 -7.42
C ASP A 60 -0.17 12.09 -7.94
N PRO A 61 -0.72 13.19 -8.49
CA PRO A 61 -2.05 13.19 -9.10
C PRO A 61 -2.21 12.07 -10.15
N GLY A 62 -3.18 11.17 -9.93
CA GLY A 62 -3.41 10.01 -10.79
C GLY A 62 -2.67 8.73 -10.36
N TRP A 63 -1.89 8.79 -9.29
CA TRP A 63 -1.23 7.66 -8.61
C TRP A 63 -1.64 7.50 -7.15
N ASP A 64 -2.52 8.38 -6.67
CA ASP A 64 -2.96 8.51 -5.28
C ASP A 64 -4.08 7.52 -4.88
N ALA A 65 -4.35 6.47 -5.67
CA ALA A 65 -5.48 5.57 -5.42
C ALA A 65 -5.39 4.86 -4.05
N LEU A 66 -4.20 4.45 -3.63
CA LEU A 66 -3.97 3.83 -2.31
C LEU A 66 -4.12 4.86 -1.19
N TYR A 67 -3.57 6.06 -1.38
CA TYR A 67 -3.69 7.15 -0.42
C TYR A 67 -5.15 7.56 -0.19
N GLN A 68 -5.96 7.63 -1.25
CA GLN A 68 -7.41 7.89 -1.15
C GLN A 68 -8.15 6.82 -0.32
N GLN A 69 -7.57 5.62 -0.16
CA GLN A 69 -8.11 4.59 0.73
C GLN A 69 -7.52 4.65 2.15
N GLY A 70 -6.67 5.64 2.45
CA GLY A 70 -6.01 5.81 3.75
C GLY A 70 -4.84 4.84 3.93
N VAL A 71 -4.15 4.49 2.85
CA VAL A 71 -2.96 3.64 2.85
C VAL A 71 -1.77 4.41 2.26
N ILE A 72 -0.70 4.53 3.03
CA ILE A 72 0.59 5.10 2.64
C ILE A 72 1.51 3.96 2.18
N VAL A 73 2.42 4.28 1.26
CA VAL A 73 3.35 3.34 0.64
C VAL A 73 4.78 3.76 0.93
N ASP A 74 5.60 2.83 1.41
CA ASP A 74 7.02 3.01 1.61
C ASP A 74 7.80 1.80 1.11
N PHE A 75 9.03 2.02 0.68
CA PHE A 75 9.92 0.97 0.21
C PHE A 75 11.37 1.48 0.25
N VAL A 76 12.32 0.55 0.13
CA VAL A 76 13.74 0.87 -0.06
C VAL A 76 14.18 0.16 -1.34
N PRO A 77 14.57 0.88 -2.40
CA PRO A 77 15.11 0.25 -3.59
C PRO A 77 16.52 -0.30 -3.31
N ASN A 78 16.89 -1.36 -4.01
CA ASN A 78 18.28 -1.86 -4.01
C ASN A 78 19.19 -0.99 -4.90
N ASP A 79 20.49 -1.32 -4.93
CA ASP A 79 21.50 -0.60 -5.73
C ASP A 79 21.21 -0.58 -7.24
N GLU A 80 20.35 -1.47 -7.74
CA GLU A 80 19.92 -1.53 -9.14
C GLU A 80 18.64 -0.71 -9.40
N GLY A 81 18.10 0.00 -8.40
CA GLY A 81 16.84 0.72 -8.51
C GLY A 81 15.62 -0.20 -8.57
N LYS A 82 15.74 -1.43 -8.06
CA LYS A 82 14.62 -2.37 -7.96
C LYS A 82 14.02 -2.37 -6.56
N VAL A 83 12.70 -2.48 -6.52
CA VAL A 83 11.91 -2.66 -5.30
C VAL A 83 11.56 -4.14 -5.20
N SER A 84 11.90 -4.78 -4.08
CA SER A 84 11.58 -6.19 -3.83
C SER A 84 10.40 -6.36 -2.87
N GLU A 85 10.25 -5.41 -1.95
CA GLU A 85 9.21 -5.39 -0.92
C GLU A 85 8.69 -3.96 -0.74
N VAL A 86 7.43 -3.87 -0.33
CA VAL A 86 6.74 -2.61 -0.08
C VAL A 86 6.03 -2.71 1.26
N THR A 87 6.24 -1.69 2.10
CA THR A 87 5.53 -1.51 3.35
C THR A 87 4.32 -0.62 3.12
N PHE A 88 3.14 -1.13 3.46
CA PHE A 88 1.89 -0.38 3.45
C PHE A 88 1.55 0.02 4.88
N ARG A 89 1.27 1.31 5.10
CA ARG A 89 0.95 1.87 6.41
C ARG A 89 -0.43 2.53 6.39
N LEU A 90 -1.08 2.60 7.54
CA LEU A 90 -2.27 3.44 7.67
C LEU A 90 -1.89 4.92 7.54
N GLU A 91 -2.71 5.69 6.82
CA GLU A 91 -2.66 7.15 6.90
C GLU A 91 -3.08 7.61 8.30
N LYS A 92 -2.55 8.74 8.75
CA LYS A 92 -2.67 9.26 10.12
C LYS A 92 -4.09 9.23 10.69
N SER A 93 -5.12 9.60 9.91
CA SER A 93 -6.51 9.54 10.38
C SER A 93 -6.98 8.10 10.65
N ARG A 94 -6.54 7.14 9.83
CA ARG A 94 -6.84 5.72 9.99
C ARG A 94 -6.04 5.08 11.12
N GLU A 95 -4.77 5.48 11.28
CA GLU A 95 -3.92 5.10 12.39
C GLU A 95 -4.58 5.48 13.73
N GLN A 96 -4.96 6.75 13.89
CA GLN A 96 -5.68 7.24 15.08
C GLN A 96 -7.01 6.52 15.32
N HIS A 97 -7.70 6.13 14.24
CA HIS A 97 -8.93 5.36 14.37
C HIS A 97 -8.66 3.94 14.91
N LEU A 98 -7.59 3.30 14.43
CA LEU A 98 -7.18 1.98 14.91
C LEU A 98 -6.70 2.04 16.37
N GLU A 99 -5.90 3.04 16.74
CA GLU A 99 -5.47 3.27 18.12
C GLU A 99 -6.67 3.28 19.09
N ARG A 100 -7.70 4.06 18.78
CA ARG A 100 -8.93 4.12 19.61
C ARG A 100 -9.63 2.78 19.74
N ILE A 101 -9.67 1.97 18.68
CA ILE A 101 -10.29 0.63 18.71
C ILE A 101 -9.50 -0.32 19.61
N ILE A 102 -8.16 -0.25 19.54
CA ILE A 102 -7.28 -1.04 20.39
C ILE A 102 -7.47 -0.64 21.85
N GLU A 103 -7.46 0.67 22.15
CA GLU A 103 -7.70 1.21 23.49
C GLU A 103 -9.06 0.80 24.06
N SER A 104 -10.15 0.92 23.28
CA SER A 104 -11.50 0.56 23.73
C SER A 104 -11.71 -0.94 23.91
N SER A 105 -10.88 -1.78 23.31
CA SER A 105 -10.95 -3.25 23.46
C SER A 105 -10.19 -3.76 24.68
N GLY A 106 -9.40 -2.90 25.33
CA GLY A 106 -8.58 -3.22 26.51
C GLY A 106 -9.20 -2.84 27.86
N THR A 107 -10.38 -2.20 27.85
CA THR A 107 -11.22 -1.86 29.02
C THR A 107 -12.46 -2.74 29.08
#